data_AF-A0A1B6FTI8-F1
#
_entry.id   AF-A0A1B6FTI8-F1
#
_cell.length_a   1.000
_cell.length_b   1.000
_cell.length_c   1.000
_cell.angle_alpha   90.00
_cell.angle_beta   90.00
_cell.angle_gamma   90.00
#
_symmetry.space_group_name_H-M   'P 1'
#
loop_
_entity.id
_entity.type
_entity.pdbx_description
1 polymer ?
#
loop_
_entity_poly.entity_id
_entity_poly.type
_entity_poly.pdbx_seq_one_letter_code
_entity_poly.pdbx_strand_id
1 'polypeptide(L)'
;MFGTFDQWKTDPSAAFAHTISADFNHHRHMSGGVAVLFRRKFGKPIDADYVDDNLTCQKIEAGAVVYSLVTKSNYNGKPKIVDYDSAFMQLTEDFKRRRLRTLVCSPMGCV
;
A
#
# COMPACT_ATOMS: atom_id res chain seq x y z
N MET A 1 8.10 -12.50 2.72
CA MET A 1 6.94 -11.61 3.02
C MET A 1 5.75 -12.35 3.61
N PHE A 2 5.35 -13.55 3.14
CA PHE A 2 4.21 -14.28 3.74
C PHE A 2 4.34 -14.51 5.25
N GLY A 3 5.48 -15.03 5.73
CA GLY A 3 5.71 -15.18 7.18
C GLY A 3 5.66 -13.85 7.95
N THR A 4 6.10 -12.76 7.32
CA THR A 4 6.02 -11.40 7.89
C THR A 4 4.58 -10.91 8.01
N PHE A 5 3.72 -11.20 7.03
CA PHE A 5 2.30 -10.86 7.13
C PHE A 5 1.64 -11.59 8.29
N ASP A 6 1.90 -12.88 8.45
CA ASP A 6 1.27 -13.64 9.53
C ASP A 6 1.75 -13.24 10.93
N GLN A 7 2.98 -12.73 11.06
CA GLN A 7 3.49 -12.18 12.31
C GLN A 7 2.79 -10.88 12.73
N TRP A 8 2.53 -9.97 11.79
CA TRP A 8 2.11 -8.60 12.12
C TRP A 8 0.62 -8.31 11.83
N LYS A 9 -0.09 -9.16 11.09
CA LYS A 9 -1.47 -8.86 10.64
C LYS A 9 -2.48 -8.59 11.74
N THR A 10 -2.28 -9.16 12.93
CA THR A 10 -3.17 -8.99 14.09
C THR A 10 -2.75 -7.85 15.02
N ASP A 11 -1.65 -7.15 14.71
CA ASP A 11 -1.18 -6.01 15.52
C ASP A 11 -1.85 -4.71 15.04
N PRO A 12 -2.76 -4.11 15.82
CA PRO A 12 -3.45 -2.88 15.42
C PRO A 12 -2.54 -1.65 15.40
N SER A 13 -1.32 -1.75 15.92
CA SER A 13 -0.29 -0.70 15.85
C SER A 13 0.64 -0.84 14.64
N ALA A 14 0.49 -1.91 13.86
CA ALA A 14 1.31 -2.16 12.69
C ALA A 14 0.62 -1.74 11.39
N ALA A 15 1.43 -1.47 10.37
CA ALA A 15 0.97 -1.34 9.00
C ALA A 15 1.89 -2.06 8.02
N PHE A 16 1.32 -2.48 6.90
CA PHE A 16 2.05 -2.94 5.73
C PHE A 16 2.02 -1.88 4.64
N ALA A 17 3.10 -1.74 3.87
CA ALA A 17 3.15 -0.84 2.72
C ALA A 17 3.75 -1.49 1.47
N HIS A 18 3.14 -1.18 0.32
CA HIS A 18 3.60 -1.53 -1.02
C HIS A 18 3.14 -0.49 -2.04
N THR A 19 3.59 -0.61 -3.28
CA THR A 19 3.28 0.33 -4.36
C THR A 19 2.37 -0.28 -5.40
N ILE A 20 1.42 0.51 -5.90
CA ILE A 20 0.48 0.12 -6.96
C ILE A 20 0.31 1.24 -8.00
N SER A 21 -0.47 0.95 -9.04
CA SER A 21 -0.96 1.93 -10.00
C SER A 21 -2.38 2.40 -9.67
N ALA A 22 -2.78 3.55 -10.22
CA ALA A 22 -4.11 4.15 -10.00
C ALA A 22 -5.23 3.48 -10.82
N ASP A 23 -4.91 2.67 -11.82
CA ASP A 23 -5.87 2.03 -12.73
C ASP A 23 -6.50 0.77 -12.12
N PHE A 24 -7.35 0.93 -11.11
CA PHE A 24 -7.91 -0.18 -10.32
C PHE A 24 -8.77 -1.13 -11.17
N ASN A 25 -9.39 -0.59 -12.23
CA ASN A 25 -10.21 -1.34 -13.20
C ASN A 25 -9.38 -2.10 -14.26
N HIS A 26 -8.06 -1.88 -14.31
CA HIS A 26 -7.23 -2.60 -15.28
C HIS A 26 -7.08 -4.07 -14.85
N HIS A 27 -7.32 -5.01 -15.77
CA HIS A 27 -7.29 -6.46 -15.48
C HIS A 27 -5.95 -6.96 -14.90
N ARG A 28 -4.84 -6.26 -15.20
CA ARG A 28 -3.49 -6.56 -14.65
C ARG A 28 -3.12 -5.74 -13.41
N HIS A 29 -4.04 -4.94 -12.86
CA HIS A 29 -3.79 -4.20 -11.62
C HIS A 29 -3.40 -5.17 -10.48
N MET A 30 -2.25 -4.89 -9.85
CA MET A 30 -1.59 -5.76 -8.86
C MET A 30 -1.33 -7.20 -9.35
N SER A 31 -0.95 -7.39 -10.62
CA SER A 31 -0.61 -8.72 -11.18
C SER A 31 0.88 -9.05 -11.22
N GLY A 32 1.77 -8.15 -10.77
CA GLY A 32 3.22 -8.35 -10.79
C GLY A 32 3.90 -8.05 -9.45
N GLY A 33 5.05 -8.68 -9.23
CA GLY A 33 5.91 -8.43 -8.07
C GLY A 33 5.23 -8.65 -6.73
N VAL A 34 5.65 -7.85 -5.73
CA VAL A 34 5.13 -7.93 -4.36
C VAL A 34 3.64 -7.62 -4.26
N ALA A 35 3.10 -6.78 -5.14
CA ALA A 35 1.69 -6.41 -5.14
C ALA A 35 0.76 -7.63 -5.33
N VAL A 36 1.23 -8.71 -5.98
CA VAL A 36 0.47 -9.98 -6.08
C VAL A 36 0.28 -10.61 -4.71
N LEU A 37 1.28 -10.52 -3.83
CA LEU A 37 1.23 -11.10 -2.50
C LEU A 37 0.23 -10.35 -1.61
N PHE A 38 0.27 -9.01 -1.67
CA PHE A 38 -0.71 -8.15 -1.01
C PHE A 38 -2.12 -8.46 -1.51
N ARG A 39 -2.31 -8.55 -2.83
CA ARG A 39 -3.60 -8.89 -3.45
C ARG A 39 -4.16 -10.22 -2.92
N ARG A 40 -3.32 -11.26 -2.89
CA ARG A 40 -3.73 -12.59 -2.43
C ARG A 40 -4.05 -12.62 -0.94
N LYS A 41 -3.37 -11.80 -0.13
CA LYS A 41 -3.51 -11.81 1.33
C LYS A 41 -4.63 -10.89 1.83
N PHE A 42 -4.78 -9.72 1.23
CA PHE A 42 -5.64 -8.63 1.72
C PHE A 42 -6.66 -8.13 0.68
N GLY A 43 -6.65 -8.68 -0.53
CA GLY A 43 -7.48 -8.17 -1.64
C GLY A 43 -6.86 -6.95 -2.34
N LYS A 44 -7.65 -6.33 -3.22
CA LYS A 44 -7.28 -5.07 -3.87
C LYS A 44 -7.94 -3.90 -3.13
N PRO A 45 -7.27 -2.74 -3.04
CA PRO A 45 -7.97 -1.53 -2.63
C PRO A 45 -9.02 -1.15 -3.67
N ILE A 46 -10.06 -0.47 -3.21
CA ILE A 46 -11.10 0.16 -4.01
C ILE A 46 -11.01 1.68 -3.89
N ASP A 47 -11.76 2.43 -4.71
CA ASP A 47 -11.70 3.90 -4.69
C ASP A 47 -12.08 4.49 -3.32
N ALA A 48 -12.96 3.82 -2.58
CA ALA A 48 -13.32 4.24 -1.22
C ALA A 48 -12.19 4.06 -0.18
N ASP A 49 -11.13 3.33 -0.52
CA ASP A 49 -9.96 3.16 0.36
C ASP A 49 -8.95 4.30 0.22
N TYR A 50 -9.11 5.22 -0.74
CA TYR A 50 -8.26 6.41 -0.82
C TYR A 50 -8.43 7.25 0.45
N VAL A 51 -7.29 7.55 1.07
CA VAL A 51 -7.20 8.49 2.19
C VAL A 51 -6.64 9.84 1.75
N ASP A 52 -5.98 9.87 0.60
CA ASP A 52 -5.43 11.03 -0.11
C ASP A 52 -5.07 10.61 -1.56
N ASP A 53 -4.68 11.52 -2.44
CA ASP A 53 -4.54 11.31 -3.89
C ASP A 53 -3.55 10.20 -4.29
N ASN A 54 -2.50 9.97 -3.49
CA ASN A 54 -1.44 9.01 -3.77
C ASN A 54 -1.40 7.86 -2.74
N LEU A 55 -2.44 7.71 -1.92
CA LEU A 55 -2.45 6.75 -0.83
C LEU A 55 -3.82 6.12 -0.59
N THR A 56 -3.87 4.79 -0.64
CA THR A 56 -5.02 4.04 -0.11
C THR A 56 -4.67 3.35 1.21
N CYS A 57 -5.68 3.10 2.03
CA CYS A 57 -5.56 2.43 3.32
C CYS A 57 -6.72 1.46 3.55
N GLN A 58 -6.46 0.16 3.39
CA GLN A 58 -7.39 -0.89 3.79
C GLN A 58 -7.22 -1.22 5.27
N LYS A 59 -8.33 -1.46 5.98
CA LYS A 59 -8.32 -1.90 7.38
C LYS A 59 -8.53 -3.41 7.45
N ILE A 60 -7.70 -4.11 8.23
CA ILE A 60 -7.98 -5.48 8.65
C ILE A 60 -8.77 -5.39 9.96
N GLU A 61 -9.83 -6.18 10.09
CA GLU A 61 -10.63 -6.20 11.31
C GLU A 61 -9.76 -6.54 12.54
N ALA A 62 -9.80 -5.66 13.54
CA ALA A 62 -9.00 -5.75 14.77
C ALA A 62 -7.49 -5.95 14.59
N GLY A 63 -6.93 -5.59 13.42
CA GLY A 63 -5.55 -5.86 13.07
C GLY A 63 -4.83 -4.68 12.42
N ALA A 64 -3.73 -5.00 11.73
CA ALA A 64 -2.92 -4.03 11.02
C ALA A 64 -3.68 -3.32 9.90
N VAL A 65 -3.15 -2.19 9.44
CA VAL A 65 -3.63 -1.53 8.22
C VAL A 65 -2.72 -1.83 7.03
N VAL A 66 -3.27 -1.73 5.82
CA VAL A 66 -2.54 -1.97 4.58
C VAL A 66 -2.57 -0.71 3.74
N TYR A 67 -1.41 -0.08 3.61
CA TYR A 67 -1.20 1.08 2.74
C TYR A 67 -0.77 0.64 1.35
N SER A 68 -1.44 1.15 0.32
CA SER A 68 -0.98 1.04 -1.06
C SER A 68 -0.63 2.43 -1.60
N LEU A 69 0.65 2.64 -1.87
CA LEU A 69 1.17 3.89 -2.43
C LEU A 69 0.89 3.90 -3.94
N VAL A 70 0.08 4.85 -4.39
CA VAL A 70 -0.31 5.01 -5.79
C VAL A 70 0.73 5.88 -6.48
N THR A 71 1.69 5.22 -7.12
CA THR A 71 2.92 5.86 -7.62
C THR A 71 2.98 5.98 -9.14
N LYS A 72 1.98 5.45 -9.84
CA LYS A 72 1.86 5.58 -11.29
C LYS A 72 0.40 5.56 -11.70
N SER A 73 0.07 6.29 -12.76
CA SER A 73 -1.31 6.41 -13.23
C SER A 73 -1.87 5.11 -13.82
N ASN A 74 -1.02 4.27 -14.42
CA ASN A 74 -1.44 3.00 -15.01
C ASN A 74 -0.39 1.88 -14.86
N TYR A 75 -0.82 0.63 -15.02
CA TYR A 75 0.01 -0.57 -14.83
C TYR A 75 1.30 -0.57 -15.68
N ASN A 76 1.22 -0.14 -16.94
CA ASN A 76 2.39 -0.11 -17.84
C ASN A 76 3.25 1.16 -17.66
N GLY A 77 2.77 2.14 -16.90
CA GLY A 77 3.46 3.38 -16.62
C GLY A 77 4.69 3.17 -15.74
N LYS A 78 5.59 4.15 -15.77
CA LYS A 78 6.70 4.24 -14.83
C LYS A 78 6.37 5.29 -13.77
N PRO A 79 6.64 5.00 -12.49
CA PRO A 79 6.52 6.00 -11.45
C PRO A 79 7.56 7.10 -11.64
N LYS A 80 7.25 8.33 -11.24
CA LYS A 80 8.22 9.43 -11.12
C LYS A 80 8.63 9.60 -9.67
N ILE A 81 9.79 10.22 -9.44
CA ILE A 81 10.27 10.52 -8.08
C ILE A 81 9.23 11.34 -7.29
N VAL A 82 8.63 12.35 -7.93
CA VAL A 82 7.58 13.17 -7.30
C VAL A 82 6.36 12.35 -6.85
N ASP A 83 6.01 11.27 -7.56
CA ASP A 83 4.90 10.41 -7.17
C ASP A 83 5.24 9.63 -5.89
N TYR A 84 6.51 9.24 -5.72
CA TYR A 84 6.99 8.64 -4.48
C TYR A 84 7.02 9.63 -3.33
N ASP A 85 7.56 10.84 -3.55
CA ASP A 85 7.66 11.86 -2.52
C ASP A 85 6.27 12.20 -1.95
N SER A 86 5.29 12.44 -2.82
CA SER A 86 3.91 12.67 -2.42
C SER A 86 3.31 11.48 -1.66
N ALA A 87 3.48 10.25 -2.17
CA ALA A 87 2.93 9.05 -1.53
C ALA A 87 3.57 8.79 -0.15
N PHE A 88 4.88 9.02 0.02
CA PHE A 88 5.57 8.87 1.29
C PHE A 88 5.20 9.97 2.29
N MET A 89 4.99 11.20 1.83
CA MET A 89 4.49 12.30 2.66
C MET A 89 3.11 11.96 3.23
N GLN A 90 2.16 11.61 2.35
CA GLN A 90 0.81 11.22 2.74
C GLN A 90 0.81 10.01 3.68
N LEU A 91 1.65 9.00 3.38
CA LEU A 91 1.83 7.83 4.26
C LEU A 91 2.28 8.26 5.64
N THR A 92 3.29 9.13 5.72
CA THR A 92 3.86 9.60 6.98
C THR A 92 2.83 10.34 7.83
N GLU A 93 2.02 11.20 7.20
CA GLU A 93 0.98 11.96 7.87
C GLU A 93 -0.14 11.06 8.40
N ASP A 94 -0.68 10.17 7.56
CA ASP A 94 -1.75 9.27 7.98
C ASP A 94 -1.26 8.25 9.02
N PHE A 95 -0.03 7.76 8.90
CA PHE A 95 0.58 6.83 9.85
C PHE A 95 0.67 7.45 11.25
N LYS A 96 1.12 8.71 11.34
CA LYS A 96 1.15 9.49 12.58
C LYS A 96 -0.25 9.76 13.11
N ARG A 97 -1.18 10.19 12.25
CA ARG A 97 -2.60 10.45 12.60
C ARG A 97 -3.24 9.24 13.26
N ARG A 98 -2.94 8.04 12.77
CA ARG A 98 -3.44 6.76 13.29
C ARG A 98 -2.66 6.22 14.49
N ARG A 99 -1.58 6.89 14.89
CA ARG A 99 -0.71 6.48 16.02
C ARG A 99 -0.12 5.07 15.83
N LEU A 100 0.15 4.70 14.58
CA LEU A 100 0.84 3.45 14.26
C LEU A 100 2.30 3.53 14.71
N ARG A 101 2.90 2.37 14.96
CA ARG A 101 4.24 2.25 15.56
C ARG A 101 5.21 1.50 14.67
N THR A 102 4.72 0.52 13.93
CA THR A 102 5.55 -0.34 13.07
C THR A 102 5.08 -0.25 11.64
N LEU A 103 5.99 0.06 10.72
CA LEU A 103 5.75 -0.04 9.28
C LEU A 103 6.57 -1.19 8.71
N VAL A 104 5.91 -2.17 8.12
CA VAL A 104 6.52 -3.26 7.36
C VAL A 104 6.35 -2.98 5.87
N CYS A 105 7.42 -2.62 5.19
CA CYS A 105 7.39 -2.26 3.78
C CYS A 105 8.12 -3.28 2.89
N SER A 106 7.70 -3.35 1.63
CA SER A 106 8.56 -3.87 0.56
C SER A 106 9.62 -2.84 0.17
N PRO A 107 10.69 -3.27 -0.53
CA PRO A 107 11.50 -2.33 -1.31
C PRO A 107 10.60 -1.58 -2.30
N MET A 108 10.50 -0.26 -2.13
CA MET A 108 9.65 0.63 -2.91
C MET A 108 10.54 1.61 -3.69
N GLY A 109 10.24 1.85 -4.97
CA GLY A 109 11.05 2.77 -5.79
C GLY A 109 12.40 2.22 -6.22
N CYS A 110 12.53 0.90 -6.36
CA CYS A 110 13.70 0.28 -6.99
C CYS A 110 13.65 0.51 -8.51
N VAL A 111 14.03 1.72 -8.93
CA VAL A 111 14.15 2.13 -10.33
C VAL A 111 15.46 1.65 -10.92
#